data_AF-A0A660VR46-F1
#
_entry.id   AF-A0A660VR46-F1
#
_cell.length_a   1.000
_cell.length_b   1.000
_cell.length_c   1.000
_cell.angle_alpha   90.00
_cell.angle_beta   90.00
_cell.angle_gamma   90.00
#
_symmetry.space_group_name_H-M   'P 1'
#
loop_
_entity.id
_entity.type
_entity.pdbx_description
1 polymer ?
#
loop_
_entity_poly.entity_id
_entity_poly.type
_entity_poly.pdbx_seq_one_letter_code
_entity_poly.pdbx_strand_id
1 'polypeptide(L)'
;APPTPEDAPIVLMLKEAVREVYGVEAKPMGIGGGTVAAILRDAGIPAAVWAKLEETAHQPNEFCVIENLLGDAKVMAYLMGGR
;
A
#
# COMPACT_ATOMS: atom_id res chain seq x y z
N ALA A 1 7.72 -14.79 -6.05
CA ALA A 1 6.93 -15.06 -4.84
C ALA A 1 5.42 -15.20 -5.05
N PRO A 2 4.76 -16.14 -4.35
CA PRO A 2 3.30 -16.13 -4.19
C PRO A 2 2.79 -14.84 -3.52
N PRO A 3 1.50 -14.48 -3.69
CA PRO A 3 0.91 -13.32 -3.01
C PRO A 3 0.82 -13.52 -1.50
N THR A 4 0.84 -12.42 -0.75
CA THR A 4 0.59 -12.44 0.70
C THR A 4 -0.88 -12.81 0.95
N PRO A 5 -1.20 -13.72 1.91
CA PRO A 5 -2.58 -14.03 2.28
C PRO A 5 -3.36 -12.78 2.71
N GLU A 6 -4.65 -12.71 2.37
CA GLU A 6 -5.50 -11.55 2.69
C GLU A 6 -5.72 -11.33 4.20
N ASP A 7 -5.57 -12.39 4.98
CA ASP A 7 -5.68 -12.39 6.44
C ASP A 7 -4.34 -12.18 7.15
N ALA A 8 -3.25 -11.98 6.42
CA ALA A 8 -1.95 -11.68 7.01
C ALA A 8 -2.01 -10.36 7.81
N PRO A 9 -1.33 -10.25 8.96
CA PRO A 9 -1.40 -9.06 9.82
C PRO A 9 -1.15 -7.75 9.07
N ILE A 10 -0.14 -7.70 8.20
CA ILE A 10 0.20 -6.49 7.43
C ILE A 10 -0.95 -6.05 6.50
N VAL A 11 -1.71 -6.98 5.93
CA VAL A 11 -2.86 -6.67 5.06
C VAL A 11 -4.00 -6.11 5.89
N LEU A 12 -4.32 -6.74 7.03
CA LEU A 12 -5.40 -6.29 7.92
C LEU A 12 -5.10 -4.91 8.52
N MET A 13 -3.88 -4.70 9.01
CA MET A 13 -3.45 -3.40 9.56
C MET A 13 -3.47 -2.30 8.51
N LEU A 14 -3.05 -2.59 7.27
CA LEU A 14 -3.10 -1.62 6.19
C LEU A 14 -4.54 -1.26 5.81
N LYS A 15 -5.45 -2.26 5.74
CA LYS A 15 -6.88 -2.01 5.49
C LYS A 15 -7.48 -1.09 6.55
N GLU A 16 -7.15 -1.32 7.83
CA GLU A 16 -7.59 -0.46 8.92
C GLU A 16 -7.02 0.96 8.78
N ALA A 17 -5.72 1.10 8.55
CA ALA A 17 -5.08 2.42 8.39
C ALA A 17 -5.72 3.23 7.24
N VAL A 18 -6.00 2.58 6.10
CA VAL A 18 -6.69 3.23 4.96
C VAL A 18 -8.11 3.65 5.34
N ARG A 19 -8.87 2.80 6.03
CA ARG A 19 -10.21 3.13 6.49
C ARG A 19 -10.21 4.32 7.44
N GLU A 20 -9.26 4.38 8.37
CA GLU A 20 -9.19 5.45 9.36
C GLU A 20 -8.77 6.79 8.74
N VAL A 21 -7.88 6.78 7.75
CA VAL A 21 -7.38 8.01 7.11
C VAL A 21 -8.32 8.51 6.01
N TYR A 22 -8.88 7.61 5.22
CA TYR A 22 -9.65 7.96 4.02
C TYR A 22 -11.15 7.68 4.14
N GLY A 23 -11.61 6.98 5.18
CA GLY A 23 -13.03 6.64 5.34
C GLY A 23 -13.55 5.63 4.33
N VAL A 24 -12.66 4.84 3.70
CA VAL A 24 -13.01 3.87 2.66
C VAL A 24 -12.50 2.46 2.98
N GLU A 25 -13.20 1.44 2.50
CA GLU A 25 -12.79 0.05 2.66
C GLU A 25 -11.80 -0.36 1.56
N ALA A 26 -10.55 -0.62 1.95
CA ALA A 26 -9.52 -1.10 1.02
C ALA A 26 -9.73 -2.57 0.64
N LYS A 27 -9.51 -2.91 -0.64
CA LYS A 27 -9.56 -4.28 -1.16
C LYS A 27 -8.17 -4.73 -1.59
N PRO A 28 -7.62 -5.82 -1.05
CA PRO A 28 -6.37 -6.40 -1.55
C PRO A 28 -6.53 -6.81 -3.02
N MET A 29 -5.55 -6.44 -3.85
CA MET A 29 -5.53 -6.81 -5.26
C MET A 29 -4.12 -6.78 -5.83
N GLY A 30 -3.93 -7.38 -7.00
CA GLY A 30 -2.70 -7.20 -7.78
C GLY A 30 -2.72 -5.85 -8.51
N ILE A 31 -1.58 -5.15 -8.51
CA ILE A 31 -1.44 -3.81 -9.12
C ILE A 31 -1.04 -3.84 -10.61
N GLY A 32 -0.59 -5.00 -11.12
CA GLY A 32 0.08 -5.08 -12.42
C GLY A 32 1.54 -4.61 -12.34
N GLY A 33 2.48 -5.41 -12.83
CA GLY A 33 3.92 -5.14 -12.69
C GLY A 33 4.54 -5.72 -11.41
N GLY A 34 5.87 -5.64 -11.33
CA GLY A 34 6.67 -6.18 -10.23
C GLY A 34 6.96 -5.15 -9.14
N THR A 35 6.96 -5.57 -7.88
CA THR A 35 7.37 -4.74 -6.74
C THR A 35 8.50 -5.40 -5.95
N VAL A 36 9.28 -4.61 -5.23
CA VAL A 36 10.34 -5.12 -4.33
C VAL A 36 9.77 -5.98 -3.20
N ALA A 37 8.47 -5.89 -2.90
CA ALA A 37 7.81 -6.78 -1.95
C ALA A 37 7.88 -8.26 -2.37
N ALA A 38 8.09 -8.56 -3.66
CA ALA A 38 8.33 -9.93 -4.11
C ALA A 38 9.58 -10.53 -3.44
N ILE A 39 10.64 -9.75 -3.25
CA ILE A 39 11.89 -10.20 -2.62
C ILE A 39 11.63 -10.59 -1.16
N LEU A 40 10.86 -9.78 -0.43
CA LEU A 40 10.46 -10.07 0.95
C LEU A 40 9.61 -11.33 1.04
N ARG A 41 8.64 -11.49 0.14
CA ARG A 41 7.78 -12.68 0.09
C ARG A 41 8.57 -13.94 -0.28
N ASP A 42 9.55 -13.85 -1.18
CA ASP A 42 10.45 -14.98 -1.51
C ASP A 42 11.33 -15.36 -0.30
N ALA A 43 11.63 -14.42 0.60
CA ALA A 43 12.29 -14.68 1.88
C ALA A 43 11.32 -15.18 2.99
N GLY A 44 10.04 -15.42 2.66
CA GLY A 44 9.04 -15.88 3.63
C GLY A 44 8.47 -14.77 4.53
N ILE A 45 8.70 -13.50 4.21
CA ILE A 45 8.18 -12.36 4.97
C ILE A 45 6.90 -11.83 4.29
N PRO A 46 5.73 -11.89 4.95
CA PRO A 46 4.50 -11.30 4.42
C PRO A 46 4.67 -9.80 4.15
N ALA A 47 4.31 -9.36 2.94
CA ALA A 47 4.48 -7.97 2.53
C ALA A 47 3.30 -7.49 1.67
N ALA A 48 2.82 -6.27 1.97
CA ALA A 48 1.84 -5.54 1.18
C ALA A 48 2.47 -4.24 0.66
N VAL A 49 1.94 -3.71 -0.43
CA VAL A 49 2.34 -2.41 -1.00
C VAL A 49 1.13 -1.48 -0.99
N TRP A 50 1.38 -0.20 -0.77
CA TRP A 50 0.36 0.84 -0.68
C TRP A 50 0.84 2.12 -1.32
N ALA A 51 -0.03 2.75 -2.09
CA ALA A 51 0.05 4.14 -2.50
C ALA A 51 -1.32 4.55 -3.03
N LYS A 52 -1.69 5.83 -2.87
CA LYS A 52 -2.72 6.47 -3.65
C LYS A 52 -2.03 7.33 -4.71
N LEU A 53 -2.04 6.88 -5.96
CA LEU A 53 -1.28 7.52 -7.04
C LEU A 53 -2.11 7.70 -8.31
N GLU A 54 -1.62 8.59 -9.16
CA GLU A 54 -2.06 8.69 -10.54
C GLU A 54 -1.23 7.70 -11.36
N GLU A 55 -1.86 6.99 -12.30
CA GLU A 55 -1.26 5.94 -13.11
C GLU A 55 -0.34 6.50 -14.23
N THR A 56 0.57 7.41 -13.86
CA THR A 56 1.48 8.13 -14.78
C THR A 56 2.95 7.76 -14.58
N ALA A 57 3.26 6.76 -13.74
CA ALA A 57 4.63 6.32 -13.51
C ALA A 57 5.31 5.90 -14.83
N HIS A 58 6.55 6.34 -15.04
CA HIS A 58 7.35 6.08 -16.24
C HIS A 58 6.79 6.71 -17.54
N GLN A 59 5.89 7.68 -17.43
CA GLN A 59 5.37 8.45 -18.57
C GLN A 59 5.89 9.91 -18.53
N PRO A 60 5.94 10.61 -19.68
CA PRO A 60 6.17 12.06 -19.68
C PRO A 60 5.13 12.79 -18.82
N ASN A 61 5.55 13.86 -18.15
CA ASN A 61 4.72 14.61 -17.21
C ASN A 61 4.24 13.78 -16.00
N GLU A 62 4.99 12.78 -15.57
CA GLU A 62 4.78 12.09 -14.29
C GLU A 62 4.66 13.10 -13.14
N PHE A 63 3.61 12.96 -12.33
CA PHE A 63 3.33 13.84 -11.21
C PHE A 63 2.71 13.09 -10.03
N CYS A 64 2.59 13.78 -8.89
CA CYS A 64 1.78 13.32 -7.78
C CYS A 64 0.85 14.45 -7.30
N VAL A 65 -0.32 14.07 -6.81
CA VAL A 65 -1.22 15.00 -6.13
C VAL A 65 -0.75 15.14 -4.68
N ILE A 66 -0.45 16.37 -4.23
CA ILE A 66 0.07 16.64 -2.88
C ILE A 66 -0.89 16.10 -1.80
N GLU A 67 -2.20 16.21 -2.01
CA GLU A 67 -3.20 15.66 -1.09
C GLU A 67 -3.11 14.14 -0.96
N ASN A 68 -2.81 13.42 -2.05
CA ASN A 68 -2.58 11.99 -2.00
C ASN A 68 -1.35 11.67 -1.16
N LEU A 69 -0.24 12.38 -1.40
CA LEU A 69 1.00 12.20 -0.66
C LEU A 69 0.82 12.43 0.85
N LEU A 70 0.07 13.48 1.22
CA LEU A 70 -0.26 13.77 2.62
C LEU A 70 -1.12 12.67 3.25
N GLY A 71 -2.07 12.11 2.50
CA GLY A 71 -2.89 11.01 2.97
C GLY A 71 -2.09 9.70 3.10
N ASP A 72 -1.23 9.37 2.14
CA ASP A 72 -0.35 8.21 2.20
C ASP A 72 0.61 8.30 3.40
N ALA A 73 1.16 9.49 3.67
CA ALA A 73 1.96 9.74 4.86
C ALA A 73 1.17 9.48 6.16
N LYS A 74 -0.11 9.87 6.22
CA LYS A 74 -0.98 9.58 7.37
C LYS A 74 -1.28 8.09 7.51
N VAL A 75 -1.51 7.37 6.41
CA VAL A 75 -1.72 5.90 6.43
C VAL A 75 -0.49 5.21 6.99
N MET A 76 0.71 5.59 6.51
CA MET A 76 1.97 5.03 6.99
C MET A 76 2.23 5.38 8.46
N ALA A 77 1.95 6.63 8.88
CA ALA A 77 2.08 7.04 10.27
C ALA A 77 1.13 6.26 11.20
N TYR A 78 -0.13 6.06 10.80
CA TYR A 78 -1.09 5.25 11.54
C TYR A 78 -0.61 3.80 11.66
N LEU A 79 -0.18 3.20 10.54
CA LEU A 79 0.27 1.82 10.46
C LEU A 79 1.50 1.54 11.36
N MET A 80 2.45 2.48 11.42
CA MET A 80 3.70 2.31 12.17
C MET A 80 3.62 2.77 13.61
N GLY A 81 2.90 3.86 13.88
CA GLY A 81 2.82 4.47 15.20
C GLY A 81 1.85 3.78 16.14
N GLY A 82 0.82 3.10 15.60
CA GLY A 82 -0.41 2.89 16.36
C GLY A 82 -1.06 4.24 16.68
N ARG A 83 -2.33 4.25 17.08
CA ARG A 83 -3.01 5.50 17.46
C ARG A 83 -2.30 6.20 18.62
#